data_AF-A0AA86MIC0-F1
#
_entry.id   AF-A0AA86MIC0-F1
#
_cell.length_a   1.000
_cell.length_b   1.000
_cell.length_c   1.000
_cell.angle_alpha   90.00
_cell.angle_beta   90.00
_cell.angle_gamma   90.00
#
_symmetry.space_group_name_H-M   'P 1'
#
loop_
_entity.id
_entity.type
_entity.pdbx_description
1 polymer ?
#
loop_
_entity_poly.entity_id
_entity_poly.type
_entity_poly.pdbx_seq_one_letter_code
_entity_poly.pdbx_strand_id
1 'polypeptide(L)'
;MTNFDFKEWADLYQVDPVAFEQRREAVLEGYVASVDPEARQALEQTLFRIRMIRQRSKSPLQAAMESSKLMWESFGKLREQVEILEKELSPAPLKQNGLRLVDIDAAQQTAKDLFEPKEAHSPVQPSARVIPFTASNKRAH
;
A
#
# COMPACT_ATOMS: atom_id res chain seq x y z
N MET A 1 26.43 -8.97 4.88
CA MET A 1 26.71 -7.54 5.09
C MET A 1 27.58 -7.40 6.32
N THR A 2 28.79 -6.91 6.10
CA THR A 2 29.89 -6.82 7.05
C THR A 2 29.59 -5.81 8.17
N ASN A 3 30.14 -6.06 9.35
CA ASN A 3 30.10 -5.17 10.51
C ASN A 3 30.51 -3.74 10.10
N PHE A 4 29.58 -2.78 10.10
CA PHE A 4 29.89 -1.38 9.80
C PHE A 4 30.37 -0.70 11.09
N ASP A 5 31.62 -0.24 11.11
CA ASP A 5 32.18 0.41 12.29
C ASP A 5 31.76 1.89 12.35
N PHE A 6 30.66 2.17 13.03
CA PHE A 6 30.18 3.54 13.23
C PHE A 6 31.17 4.40 14.02
N LYS A 7 31.95 3.80 14.92
CA LYS A 7 32.90 4.54 15.75
C LYS A 7 34.05 5.07 14.91
N GLU A 8 34.62 4.23 14.04
CA GLU A 8 35.69 4.62 13.12
C GLU A 8 35.29 5.85 12.27
N TRP A 9 34.09 5.83 11.70
CA TRP A 9 33.60 6.92 10.85
C TRP A 9 33.30 8.19 11.63
N ALA A 10 32.77 8.07 12.85
CA ALA A 10 32.54 9.21 13.73
C ALA A 10 33.88 9.85 14.15
N ASP A 11 34.86 9.05 14.55
CA ASP A 11 36.19 9.51 14.91
C ASP A 11 36.88 10.19 13.72
N LEU A 12 36.78 9.60 12.51
CA LEU A 12 37.33 10.18 11.28
C LEU A 12 36.72 11.56 10.98
N TYR A 13 35.41 11.73 11.13
CA TYR A 13 34.77 13.03 10.90
C TYR A 13 35.24 14.10 11.90
N GLN A 14 35.52 13.73 13.15
CA GLN A 14 36.00 14.68 14.16
C GLN A 14 37.45 15.12 13.88
N VAL A 15 38.29 14.22 13.38
CA VAL A 15 39.71 14.49 13.11
C VAL A 15 39.93 15.14 11.75
N ASP A 16 39.31 14.59 10.70
CA ASP A 16 39.45 15.04 9.31
C ASP A 16 38.12 14.91 8.54
N PRO A 17 37.28 15.97 8.56
CA PRO A 17 36.02 16.00 7.81
C PRO A 17 36.18 15.80 6.30
N VAL A 18 37.33 16.20 5.73
CA VAL A 18 37.58 16.10 4.28
C VAL A 18 37.86 14.65 3.92
N ALA A 19 38.70 13.95 4.68
CA ALA A 19 38.95 12.53 4.50
C ALA A 19 37.68 11.68 4.71
N PHE A 20 36.83 12.06 5.67
CA PHE A 20 35.52 11.45 5.84
C PHE A 20 34.67 11.55 4.56
N GLU A 21 34.54 12.74 3.96
CA GLU A 21 33.74 12.91 2.75
C GLU A 21 34.29 12.13 1.56
N GLN A 22 35.62 12.11 1.39
CA GLN A 22 36.27 11.33 0.34
C GLN A 22 36.00 9.83 0.51
N ARG A 23 36.14 9.30 1.73
CA ARG A 23 35.87 7.88 2.03
C ARG A 23 34.39 7.54 1.85
N ARG A 24 33.49 8.42 2.30
CA ARG A 24 32.04 8.27 2.11
C ARG A 24 31.71 8.13 0.62
N GLU A 25 32.28 9.01 -0.19
CA GLU A 25 32.05 9.02 -1.63
C GLU A 25 32.57 7.76 -2.30
N ALA A 26 33.79 7.33 -1.97
CA ALA A 26 34.38 6.11 -2.51
C ALA A 26 33.56 4.86 -2.19
N VAL A 27 33.03 4.73 -0.96
CA VAL A 27 32.17 3.61 -0.56
C VAL A 27 30.87 3.61 -1.35
N LEU A 28 30.25 4.77 -1.53
CA LEU A 28 28.97 4.86 -2.24
C LEU A 28 29.13 4.62 -3.75
N GLU A 29 30.14 5.20 -4.38
CA GLU A 29 30.44 4.95 -5.79
C GLU A 29 30.85 3.49 -6.02
N GLY A 30 31.63 2.90 -5.11
CA GLY A 30 31.96 1.47 -5.16
C GLY A 30 30.73 0.57 -5.05
N TYR A 31 29.76 0.95 -4.20
CA TYR A 31 28.49 0.24 -4.12
C TYR A 31 27.65 0.41 -5.40
N VAL A 32 27.50 1.64 -5.91
CA VAL A 32 26.76 1.91 -7.16
C VAL A 32 27.35 1.12 -8.33
N ALA A 33 28.67 1.03 -8.42
CA ALA A 33 29.36 0.30 -9.46
C ALA A 33 29.20 -1.23 -9.37
N SER A 34 28.84 -1.77 -8.20
CA SER A 34 28.67 -3.21 -8.00
C SER A 34 27.26 -3.72 -8.28
N VAL A 35 26.28 -2.82 -8.43
CA VAL A 35 24.88 -3.18 -8.74
C VAL A 35 24.70 -3.41 -10.24
N ASP A 36 23.75 -4.28 -10.60
CA ASP A 36 23.35 -4.56 -11.98
C ASP A 36 22.97 -3.28 -12.76
N PRO A 37 23.27 -3.21 -14.07
CA PRO A 37 23.01 -2.02 -14.89
C PRO A 37 21.57 -1.52 -14.87
N GLU A 38 20.60 -2.44 -14.74
CA GLU A 38 19.16 -2.12 -14.70
C GLU A 38 18.79 -1.27 -13.47
N ALA A 39 19.41 -1.54 -12.32
CA ALA A 39 19.14 -0.80 -11.07
C ALA A 39 20.11 0.37 -10.85
N ARG A 40 21.28 0.37 -11.51
CA ARG A 40 22.33 1.37 -11.33
C ARG A 40 21.84 2.81 -11.59
N GLN A 41 21.12 3.04 -12.68
CA GLN A 41 20.65 4.38 -13.03
C GLN A 41 19.71 4.96 -11.96
N ALA A 42 18.80 4.16 -11.42
CA ALA A 42 17.88 4.60 -10.38
C ALA A 42 18.62 4.93 -9.07
N LEU A 43 19.66 4.15 -8.76
CA LEU A 43 20.51 4.36 -7.58
C LEU A 43 21.35 5.63 -7.70
N GLU A 44 21.95 5.90 -8.86
CA GLU A 44 22.70 7.13 -9.15
C GLU A 44 21.81 8.37 -8.98
N GLN A 45 20.58 8.33 -9.51
CA GLN A 45 19.62 9.42 -9.34
C GLN A 45 19.24 9.65 -7.88
N THR A 46 19.04 8.57 -7.12
CA THR A 46 18.72 8.65 -5.69
C THR A 46 19.87 9.25 -4.90
N LEU A 47 21.09 8.78 -5.16
CA LEU A 47 22.30 9.28 -4.53
C LEU A 47 22.54 10.76 -4.86
N PHE A 48 22.31 11.18 -6.11
CA PHE A 48 22.36 12.58 -6.51
C PHE A 48 21.37 13.46 -5.73
N ARG A 49 20.11 13.00 -5.56
CA ARG A 49 19.12 13.72 -4.76
C ARG A 49 19.56 13.88 -3.30
N ILE A 50 20.11 12.83 -2.71
CA ILE A 50 20.64 12.87 -1.34
C ILE A 50 21.82 13.86 -1.24
N ARG A 51 22.74 13.87 -2.21
CA ARG A 51 23.84 14.84 -2.27
C ARG A 51 23.33 16.28 -2.30
N MET A 52 22.34 16.57 -3.14
CA MET A 52 21.70 17.90 -3.20
C MET A 52 21.02 18.29 -1.89
N ILE A 53 20.35 17.33 -1.23
CA ILE A 53 19.77 17.54 0.11
C ILE A 53 20.85 17.92 1.12
N ARG A 54 21.99 17.24 1.12
CA ARG A 54 23.10 17.54 2.03
C ARG A 54 23.69 18.92 1.77
N GLN A 55 23.91 19.28 0.50
CA GLN A 55 24.47 20.58 0.11
C GLN A 55 23.57 21.76 0.50
N ARG A 56 22.25 21.62 0.38
CA ARG A 56 21.29 22.69 0.71
C ARG A 56 20.93 22.79 2.19
N SER A 57 21.21 21.74 2.97
CA SER A 57 20.82 21.67 4.38
C SER A 57 21.75 22.49 5.25
N LYS A 58 21.21 23.14 6.28
CA LYS A 58 21.97 23.97 7.23
C LYS A 58 22.62 23.16 8.34
N SER A 59 22.22 21.90 8.51
CA SER A 59 22.80 20.98 9.49
C SER A 59 22.72 19.53 9.03
N PRO A 60 23.59 18.63 9.57
CA PRO A 60 23.52 17.20 9.29
C PRO A 60 22.16 16.57 9.66
N LEU A 61 21.57 16.99 10.77
CA LEU A 61 20.25 16.51 11.20
C LEU A 61 19.15 16.89 10.20
N GLN A 62 19.16 18.14 9.71
CA GLN A 62 18.22 18.57 8.68
C GLN A 62 18.37 17.72 7.41
N ALA A 63 19.59 17.46 6.97
CA ALA A 63 19.85 16.62 5.80
C ALA A 63 19.32 15.19 6.00
N ALA A 64 19.47 14.62 7.21
CA ALA A 64 18.96 13.30 7.53
C ALA A 64 17.42 13.24 7.50
N MET A 65 16.74 14.26 8.05
CA MET A 65 15.28 14.36 8.02
C MET A 65 14.74 14.49 6.59
N GLU A 66 15.34 15.38 5.80
CA GLU A 66 14.98 15.58 4.39
C GLU A 66 15.24 14.32 3.53
N SER A 67 16.35 13.62 3.77
CA SER A 67 16.64 12.34 3.11
C SER A 67 15.64 11.26 3.51
N SER A 68 15.23 11.23 4.78
CA SER A 68 14.20 10.31 5.28
C SER A 68 12.83 10.61 4.67
N LYS A 69 12.51 11.89 4.44
CA LYS A 69 11.29 12.29 3.73
C LYS A 69 11.27 11.76 2.29
N LEU A 70 12.38 11.88 1.56
CA LEU A 70 12.52 11.31 0.20
C LEU A 70 12.27 9.79 0.18
N MET A 71 12.75 9.07 1.20
CA MET A 71 12.49 7.64 1.37
C MET A 71 11.01 7.35 1.55
N TRP A 72 10.33 8.08 2.44
CA TRP A 72 8.89 7.92 2.69
C TRP A 72 8.04 8.25 1.46
N GLU A 73 8.39 9.28 0.70
CA GLU A 73 7.73 9.61 -0.57
C GLU A 73 7.86 8.48 -1.60
N SER A 74 9.06 7.90 -1.70
CA SER A 74 9.31 6.79 -2.62
C SER A 74 8.55 5.53 -2.20
N PHE A 75 8.47 5.25 -0.89
CA PHE A 75 7.67 4.17 -0.34
C PHE A 75 6.18 4.36 -0.60
N GLY A 76 5.66 5.58 -0.45
CA GLY A 76 4.28 5.92 -0.77
C GLY A 76 3.92 5.66 -2.22
N LYS A 77 4.81 6.04 -3.16
CA LYS A 77 4.65 5.76 -4.59
C LYS A 77 4.64 4.27 -4.88
N LEU A 78 5.56 3.52 -4.27
CA LEU A 78 5.60 2.07 -4.43
C LEU A 78 4.28 1.43 -4.00
N ARG A 79 3.75 1.83 -2.83
CA ARG A 79 2.47 1.35 -2.33
C ARG A 79 1.33 1.63 -3.33
N GLU A 80 1.25 2.85 -3.85
CA GLU A 80 0.24 3.23 -4.85
C GLU A 80 0.33 2.37 -6.13
N GLN A 81 1.54 2.11 -6.63
CA GLN A 81 1.73 1.24 -7.80
C GLN A 81 1.30 -0.21 -7.54
N VAL A 82 1.59 -0.74 -6.34
CA VAL A 82 1.13 -2.07 -5.95
C VAL A 82 -0.40 -2.13 -5.89
N GLU A 83 -1.06 -1.14 -5.29
CA GLU A 83 -2.53 -1.06 -5.22
C GLU A 83 -3.17 -1.01 -6.62
N ILE A 84 -2.57 -0.28 -7.57
CA ILE A 84 -3.03 -0.23 -8.97
C ILE A 84 -2.93 -1.61 -9.61
N LEU A 85 -1.78 -2.27 -9.48
CA LEU A 85 -1.55 -3.60 -10.05
C LEU A 85 -2.51 -4.64 -9.45
N GLU A 86 -2.76 -4.61 -8.14
CA GLU A 86 -3.73 -5.48 -7.47
C GLU A 86 -5.15 -5.29 -8.01
N LYS A 87 -5.54 -4.05 -8.33
CA LYS A 87 -6.84 -3.75 -8.92
C LYS A 87 -6.95 -4.23 -10.36
N GLU A 88 -5.88 -4.14 -11.15
CA GLU A 88 -5.84 -4.65 -12.52
C GLU A 88 -5.85 -6.19 -12.58
N LEU A 89 -5.17 -6.84 -11.63
CA LEU A 89 -5.18 -8.29 -11.50
C LEU A 89 -6.48 -8.83 -10.91
N SER A 90 -7.22 -8.02 -10.14
CA SER A 90 -8.50 -8.44 -9.58
C SER A 90 -9.54 -8.57 -10.69
N PRO A 91 -10.15 -9.76 -10.88
CA PRO A 91 -11.19 -9.93 -11.89
C PRO A 91 -12.32 -8.94 -11.59
N ALA A 92 -12.77 -8.23 -12.64
CA ALA A 92 -13.91 -7.33 -12.52
C ALA A 92 -15.04 -8.06 -11.78
N PRO A 93 -15.70 -7.44 -10.77
CA PRO A 93 -16.83 -8.08 -10.12
C PRO A 93 -17.79 -8.48 -11.23
N LEU A 94 -18.08 -9.78 -11.31
CA LEU A 94 -19.03 -10.31 -12.29
C LEU A 94 -20.25 -9.41 -12.19
N LYS A 95 -20.62 -8.76 -13.30
CA LYS A 95 -21.89 -8.06 -13.38
C LYS A 95 -22.91 -9.09 -12.93
N GLN A 96 -23.56 -8.85 -11.80
CA GLN A 96 -24.74 -9.60 -11.42
C GLN A 96 -25.81 -9.23 -12.45
N ASN A 97 -25.68 -9.78 -13.65
CA ASN A 97 -26.77 -9.90 -14.59
C ASN A 97 -27.83 -10.63 -13.77
N GLY A 98 -29.00 -10.01 -13.58
CA GLY A 98 -30.04 -10.39 -12.62
C GLY A 98 -30.67 -11.78 -12.78
N LEU A 99 -29.96 -12.73 -13.37
CA LEU A 99 -30.19 -14.17 -13.24
C LEU A 99 -29.88 -14.57 -11.79
N ARG A 100 -30.86 -14.34 -10.92
CA ARG A 100 -30.97 -15.15 -9.71
C ARG A 100 -31.17 -16.59 -10.16
N LEU A 101 -30.28 -17.49 -9.73
CA LEU A 101 -30.55 -18.91 -9.77
C LEU A 101 -31.77 -19.13 -8.88
N VAL A 102 -32.94 -19.27 -9.49
CA VAL A 102 -34.12 -19.73 -8.76
C VAL A 102 -33.87 -21.20 -8.52
N ASP A 103 -33.79 -21.61 -7.25
CA ASP A 103 -33.81 -23.02 -6.89
C ASP A 103 -35.06 -23.63 -7.54
N ILE A 104 -34.85 -24.59 -8.44
CA ILE A 104 -35.91 -25.26 -9.21
C ILE A 104 -36.94 -25.88 -8.26
N ASP A 105 -36.50 -26.27 -7.06
CA ASP A 105 -37.33 -26.82 -6.00
C ASP A 105 -38.36 -25.79 -5.46
N ALA A 106 -38.00 -24.50 -5.38
CA ALA A 106 -38.92 -23.44 -4.97
C ALA A 106 -39.99 -23.12 -6.04
N ALA A 107 -39.65 -23.32 -7.32
CA ALA A 107 -40.60 -23.20 -8.43
C ALA A 107 -41.58 -24.39 -8.48
N GLN A 108 -41.18 -25.56 -7.99
CA GLN A 108 -42.07 -26.73 -7.87
C GLN A 108 -43.06 -26.61 -6.70
N GLN A 109 -42.69 -25.94 -5.60
CA GLN A 109 -43.60 -25.66 -4.48
C GLN A 109 -44.75 -24.71 -4.89
N THR A 110 -44.43 -23.64 -5.64
CA THR A 110 -45.41 -22.63 -6.08
C THR A 110 -46.42 -23.17 -7.10
N ALA A 111 -46.06 -24.19 -7.88
CA ALA A 111 -46.98 -24.87 -8.79
C ALA A 111 -47.97 -25.82 -8.07
N LYS A 112 -47.60 -26.36 -6.90
CA LYS A 112 -48.48 -27.21 -6.08
C LYS A 112 -49.54 -26.41 -5.33
N ASP A 113 -49.20 -25.21 -4.86
CA ASP A 113 -50.13 -24.34 -4.12
C ASP A 113 -51.24 -23.70 -4.99
N LEU A 114 -51.15 -23.82 -6.32
CA LEU A 114 -52.16 -23.30 -7.25
C LEU A 114 -53.29 -24.30 -7.56
N PHE A 115 -53.21 -25.55 -7.09
CA PHE A 115 -54.16 -26.61 -7.45
C PHE A 115 -54.94 -27.23 -6.27
N GLU A 116 -54.83 -26.69 -5.05
CA GLU A 116 -55.70 -27.08 -3.94
C GLU A 116 -56.82 -26.05 -3.69
N PRO A 117 -58.08 -26.48 -3.53
CA PRO A 117 -59.18 -25.59 -3.24
C PRO A 117 -59.05 -25.02 -1.82
N LYS A 118 -59.07 -23.68 -1.73
CA LYS A 118 -59.05 -22.92 -0.48
C LYS A 118 -60.23 -23.28 0.42
N GLU A 119 -59.95 -23.79 1.61
CA GLU A 119 -60.82 -23.59 2.78
C GLU A 119 -60.21 -22.58 3.74
N ALA A 120 -61.08 -21.75 4.32
CA ALA A 120 -60.77 -20.45 4.89
C ALA A 120 -60.02 -20.52 6.23
N HIS A 121 -58.92 -19.75 6.39
CA HIS A 121 -58.52 -19.15 7.67
C HIS A 121 -57.56 -17.95 7.51
N SER A 122 -57.64 -17.06 8.51
CA SER A 122 -57.12 -15.68 8.68
C SER A 122 -55.83 -15.21 7.98
N PRO A 123 -55.68 -13.88 7.75
CA PRO A 123 -54.51 -13.32 7.06
C PRO A 123 -53.26 -13.39 7.94
N VAL A 124 -52.34 -14.29 7.61
CA VAL A 124 -50.97 -14.25 8.14
C VAL A 124 -50.19 -13.24 7.31
N GLN A 125 -49.84 -12.11 7.94
CA GLN A 125 -48.96 -11.11 7.33
C GLN A 125 -47.55 -11.69 7.12
N PRO A 126 -46.89 -11.43 5.98
CA PRO A 126 -45.50 -11.84 5.78
C PRO A 126 -44.57 -10.97 6.65
N SER A 127 -43.93 -11.57 7.64
CA SER A 127 -42.94 -10.92 8.50
C SER A 127 -41.59 -10.78 7.78
N ALA A 128 -41.53 -9.86 6.81
CA ALA A 128 -40.25 -9.40 6.29
C ALA A 128 -39.54 -8.58 7.37
N ARG A 129 -38.49 -9.13 7.99
CA ARG A 129 -37.67 -8.42 8.98
C ARG A 129 -36.73 -7.46 8.24
N VAL A 130 -37.09 -6.18 8.22
CA VAL A 130 -36.20 -5.10 7.76
C VAL A 130 -35.17 -4.84 8.86
N ILE A 131 -33.88 -5.05 8.56
CA ILE A 131 -32.79 -4.66 9.45
C ILE A 131 -32.40 -3.21 9.10
N PRO A 132 -32.58 -2.22 9.99
CA PRO A 132 -32.12 -0.87 9.72
C PRO A 132 -30.60 -0.79 9.85
N PHE A 133 -29.95 -0.23 8.82
CA PHE A 133 -28.54 0.15 8.84
C PHE A 133 -28.37 1.43 9.66
N THR A 134 -27.76 1.33 10.85
CA THR A 134 -27.39 2.51 11.65
C THR A 134 -25.94 2.90 11.36
N ALA A 135 -25.74 3.99 10.62
CA ALA A 135 -24.44 4.62 10.47
C ALA A 135 -24.08 5.36 11.77
N SER A 136 -23.31 4.71 12.65
CA SER A 136 -22.75 5.38 13.83
C SER A 136 -21.51 6.17 13.42
N ASN A 137 -21.70 7.45 13.12
CA ASN A 137 -20.63 8.42 12.93
C ASN A 137 -20.39 9.14 14.26
N LYS A 138 -19.42 8.69 15.06
CA LYS A 138 -18.88 9.50 16.17
C LYS A 138 -17.40 9.75 15.93
N ARG A 139 -17.13 11.01 15.53
CA ARG A 139 -15.82 11.65 15.61
C ARG A 139 -15.35 11.61 17.06
N ALA A 140 -14.19 11.03 17.29
CA ALA A 140 -13.45 11.21 18.54
C ALA A 140 -12.89 12.65 18.55
N HIS A 141 -13.12 13.35 19.66
CA HIS A 141 -12.42 14.57 20.03
C HIS A 141 -10.99 14.24 20.48
#